data_AF-A0A0M9VUP0-F1
#
_entry.id   AF-A0A0M9VUP0-F1
#
_cell.length_a   1.000
_cell.length_b   1.000
_cell.length_c   1.000
_cell.angle_alpha   90.00
_cell.angle_beta   90.00
_cell.angle_gamma   90.00
#
_symmetry.space_group_name_H-M   'P 1'
#
loop_
_entity.id
_entity.type
_entity.pdbx_description
1 polymer ?
#
loop_
_entity_poly.entity_id
_entity_poly.type
_entity_poly.pdbx_seq_one_letter_code
_entity_poly.pdbx_strand_id
1 'polypeptide(L)'
;MPSLEVGTLGGGTILDPQNSMLDMLGVKGSHPSSPGENARRLARIIGAAVLAGELSLCSALAAGHLVRAHMAHNRSSAPGGAPNGAANGASSAAGSAAPSASTSPAPTRSTTPVSSIPGLAMTNGRPGFGSSTNLSAAAQQRLQR
;
A
#
# COMPACT_ATOMS: atom_id res chain seq x y z
N MET A 1 -14.09 14.08 -11.97
CA MET A 1 -15.29 13.47 -11.37
C MET A 1 -15.98 14.50 -10.47
N PRO A 2 -16.98 15.26 -10.96
CA PRO A 2 -17.61 16.34 -10.19
C PRO A 2 -18.69 15.89 -9.20
N SER A 3 -19.26 14.70 -9.40
CA SER A 3 -20.36 14.15 -8.59
C SER A 3 -19.91 12.84 -7.96
N LEU A 4 -19.12 12.92 -6.90
CA LEU A 4 -18.61 11.74 -6.19
C LEU A 4 -19.24 11.67 -4.80
N GLU A 5 -20.25 10.82 -4.65
CA GLU A 5 -20.97 10.60 -3.40
C GLU A 5 -20.23 9.59 -2.53
N VAL A 6 -19.56 10.08 -1.49
CA VAL A 6 -18.82 9.24 -0.55
C VAL A 6 -19.01 9.69 0.89
N GLY A 7 -18.93 8.74 1.81
CA GLY A 7 -19.04 8.96 3.24
C GLY A 7 -18.10 8.05 4.02
N THR A 8 -17.68 8.52 5.19
CA THR A 8 -16.80 7.79 6.12
C THR A 8 -17.53 7.34 7.39
N LEU A 9 -18.85 7.53 7.44
CA LEU A 9 -19.72 7.21 8.57
C LEU A 9 -21.12 6.84 8.05
N GLY A 10 -21.78 5.90 8.73
CA GLY A 10 -23.14 5.44 8.42
C GLY A 10 -23.20 4.29 7.41
N GLY A 11 -24.39 3.72 7.23
CA GLY A 11 -24.63 2.61 6.30
C GLY A 11 -23.65 1.45 6.53
N GLY A 12 -23.05 0.96 5.44
CA GLY A 12 -22.08 -0.14 5.48
C GLY A 12 -20.72 0.18 6.11
N THR A 13 -20.41 1.45 6.41
CA THR A 13 -19.12 1.83 7.01
C THR A 13 -19.00 1.47 8.50
N ILE A 14 -20.11 1.06 9.13
CA ILE A 14 -20.13 0.57 10.51
C ILE A 14 -19.57 -0.85 10.63
N LEU A 15 -19.57 -1.63 9.54
CA LEU A 15 -19.13 -3.01 9.52
C LEU A 15 -17.59 -3.11 9.66
N ASP A 16 -17.11 -4.04 10.49
CA ASP A 16 -15.69 -4.12 10.87
C ASP A 16 -14.71 -4.16 9.68
N PRO A 17 -14.93 -4.96 8.61
CA PRO A 17 -13.99 -5.00 7.50
C PRO A 17 -13.89 -3.66 6.78
N GLN A 18 -15.02 -3.05 6.42
CA GLN A 18 -15.07 -1.76 5.73
C GLN A 18 -14.47 -0.66 6.62
N ASN A 19 -14.74 -0.73 7.91
CA ASN A 19 -14.23 0.19 8.91
C ASN A 19 -12.71 0.10 9.04
N SER A 20 -12.13 -1.11 9.04
CA SER A 20 -10.67 -1.31 9.04
C SER A 20 -9.99 -0.75 7.79
N MET A 21 -10.66 -0.79 6.63
CA MET A 21 -10.12 -0.21 5.40
C MET A 21 -10.13 1.33 5.47
N LEU A 22 -11.16 1.93 6.05
CA LEU A 22 -11.20 3.38 6.29
C LEU A 22 -10.14 3.81 7.32
N ASP A 23 -9.85 2.95 8.30
CA ASP A 23 -8.79 3.17 9.28
C ASP A 23 -7.40 3.10 8.65
N MET A 24 -7.16 2.12 7.77
CA MET A 24 -5.93 2.00 6.97
C MET A 24 -5.68 3.26 6.13
N LEU A 25 -6.74 3.86 5.59
CA LEU A 25 -6.67 5.11 4.83
C LEU A 25 -6.63 6.37 5.73
N GLY A 26 -6.76 6.22 7.05
CA GLY A 26 -6.74 7.31 8.02
C GLY A 26 -7.93 8.26 7.92
N VAL A 27 -9.09 7.76 7.47
CA VAL A 27 -10.32 8.55 7.23
C VAL A 27 -11.54 7.95 7.92
N LYS A 28 -11.36 7.05 8.88
CA LYS A 28 -12.45 6.43 9.64
C LYS A 28 -13.29 7.47 10.39
N GLY A 29 -14.61 7.35 10.28
CA GLY A 29 -15.56 8.12 11.09
C GLY A 29 -15.60 9.61 10.80
N SER A 30 -16.13 10.37 11.75
CA SER A 30 -16.18 11.84 11.71
C SER A 30 -14.85 12.45 12.09
N HIS A 31 -14.53 13.60 11.48
CA HIS A 31 -13.34 14.37 11.86
C HIS A 31 -13.66 15.23 13.09
N PRO A 32 -12.82 15.23 14.15
CA PRO A 32 -13.16 15.81 15.45
C PRO A 32 -13.38 17.33 15.41
N SER A 33 -12.61 18.04 14.58
CA SER A 33 -12.63 19.51 14.51
C SER A 33 -13.23 20.09 13.23
N SER A 34 -13.49 19.26 12.21
CA SER A 34 -13.89 19.74 10.87
C SER A 34 -14.82 18.74 10.18
N PRO A 35 -16.13 18.81 10.44
CA PRO A 35 -17.10 17.90 9.85
C PRO A 35 -16.95 17.77 8.33
N GLY A 36 -17.00 16.53 7.85
CA GLY A 36 -16.84 16.19 6.44
C GLY A 36 -15.41 16.15 5.91
N GLU A 37 -14.38 16.54 6.68
CA GLU A 37 -13.00 16.52 6.16
C GLU A 37 -12.49 15.12 5.82
N ASN A 38 -12.84 14.11 6.63
CA ASN A 38 -12.52 12.71 6.33
C ASN A 38 -13.15 12.26 5.00
N ALA A 39 -14.41 12.62 4.75
CA ALA A 39 -15.10 12.32 3.49
C ALA A 39 -14.46 13.04 2.30
N ARG A 40 -14.09 14.33 2.46
CA ARG A 40 -13.33 15.08 1.44
C ARG A 40 -11.97 14.45 1.16
N ARG A 41 -11.27 13.97 2.19
CA ARG A 41 -9.99 13.27 2.04
C ARG A 41 -10.17 11.94 1.32
N LEU A 42 -11.21 11.16 1.66
CA LEU A 42 -11.54 9.93 0.94
C LEU A 42 -11.85 10.22 -0.54
N ALA A 43 -12.62 11.26 -0.84
CA ALA A 43 -12.90 11.69 -2.21
C ALA A 43 -11.62 12.01 -3.00
N ARG A 44 -10.65 12.71 -2.38
CA ARG A 44 -9.34 12.99 -3.00
C ARG A 44 -8.52 11.71 -3.22
N ILE A 45 -8.53 10.78 -2.27
CA ILE A 45 -7.86 9.47 -2.40
C ILE A 45 -8.44 8.71 -3.59
N ILE A 46 -9.77 8.65 -3.71
CA ILE A 46 -10.44 7.98 -4.83
C ILE A 46 -10.08 8.64 -6.16
N GLY A 47 -10.12 9.97 -6.24
CA GLY A 47 -9.72 10.70 -7.44
C GLY A 47 -8.26 10.44 -7.84
N ALA A 48 -7.34 10.40 -6.87
CA ALA A 48 -5.94 10.06 -7.12
C ALA A 48 -5.75 8.60 -7.57
N ALA A 49 -6.49 7.65 -6.99
CA ALA A 49 -6.45 6.25 -7.37
C ALA A 49 -6.98 6.03 -8.80
N VAL A 50 -8.07 6.72 -9.19
CA VAL A 50 -8.60 6.71 -10.56
C VAL A 50 -7.56 7.25 -11.54
N LEU A 51 -6.97 8.41 -11.25
CA LEU A 51 -5.93 9.01 -12.09
C LEU A 51 -4.73 8.07 -12.25
N ALA A 52 -4.26 7.47 -11.16
CA ALA A 52 -3.16 6.50 -11.19
C ALA A 52 -3.51 5.26 -12.04
N GLY A 53 -4.75 4.77 -11.94
CA GLY A 53 -5.26 3.68 -12.75
C GLY A 53 -5.31 4.00 -14.24
N GLU A 54 -5.80 5.19 -14.60
CA GLU A 54 -5.87 5.66 -15.99
C GLU A 54 -4.48 5.81 -16.59
N LEU A 55 -3.53 6.43 -15.87
CA LEU A 55 -2.14 6.54 -16.31
C LEU A 55 -1.50 5.15 -16.51
N SER A 56 -1.70 4.24 -15.56
CA SER A 56 -1.21 2.87 -15.67
C SER A 56 -1.79 2.15 -16.89
N LEU A 57 -3.10 2.28 -17.13
CA LEU A 57 -3.77 1.66 -18.27
C LEU A 57 -3.29 2.25 -19.61
N CYS A 58 -3.23 3.58 -19.71
CA CYS A 58 -2.72 4.27 -20.90
C CYS A 58 -1.28 3.88 -21.20
N SER A 59 -0.41 3.78 -20.19
CA SER A 59 0.97 3.34 -20.38
C SER A 59 1.07 1.88 -20.85
N ALA A 60 0.24 0.99 -20.31
CA ALA A 60 0.21 -0.42 -20.71
C ALA A 60 -0.32 -0.60 -22.15
N LEU A 61 -1.28 0.21 -22.57
CA LEU A 61 -1.77 0.24 -23.95
C LEU A 61 -0.70 0.78 -24.91
N ALA A 62 -0.08 1.91 -24.57
CA ALA A 62 0.96 2.52 -25.38
C ALA A 62 2.20 1.62 -25.54
N ALA A 63 2.57 0.87 -24.50
CA ALA A 63 3.66 -0.10 -24.52
C ALA A 63 3.27 -1.49 -25.06
N GLY A 64 1.98 -1.74 -25.34
CA GLY A 64 1.50 -3.06 -25.78
C GLY A 64 1.58 -4.17 -24.71
N HIS A 65 1.65 -3.81 -23.42
CA HIS A 65 1.83 -4.75 -22.31
C HIS A 65 0.50 -5.26 -21.69
N LEU A 66 -0.65 -4.72 -22.09
CA LEU A 66 -1.93 -4.99 -21.44
C LEU A 66 -2.32 -6.48 -21.45
N VAL A 67 -2.21 -7.16 -22.60
CA VAL A 67 -2.58 -8.58 -22.73
C VAL A 67 -1.65 -9.48 -21.92
N ARG A 68 -0.35 -9.18 -21.93
CA ARG A 68 0.64 -9.90 -21.13
C ARG A 68 0.31 -9.80 -19.63
N ALA A 69 0.03 -8.59 -19.14
CA ALA A 69 -0.36 -8.39 -17.75
C ALA A 69 -1.67 -9.12 -17.41
N HIS A 70 -2.65 -9.12 -18.33
CA HIS A 70 -3.90 -9.86 -18.16
C HIS A 70 -3.67 -11.37 -18.02
N MET A 71 -2.85 -11.97 -18.90
CA MET A 71 -2.57 -13.41 -18.83
C MET A 71 -1.77 -13.80 -17.58
N ALA A 72 -0.91 -12.91 -17.10
CA ALA A 72 -0.10 -13.16 -15.91
C ALA A 72 -0.86 -13.02 -14.59
N HIS A 73 -1.76 -12.03 -14.48
CA HIS A 73 -2.35 -11.64 -13.19
C HIS A 73 -3.86 -11.85 -13.08
N ASN A 74 -4.57 -11.92 -14.21
CA ASN A 74 -6.04 -12.02 -14.25
C ASN A 74 -6.53 -13.33 -14.90
N ARG A 75 -5.63 -14.27 -15.17
CA ARG A 75 -5.96 -15.66 -15.50
C ARG A 75 -5.36 -16.57 -14.46
N SER A 76 -6.15 -17.53 -14.00
CA SER A 76 -5.60 -18.64 -13.22
C SER A 76 -4.53 -19.32 -14.07
N SER A 77 -3.36 -19.57 -13.47
CA SER A 77 -2.41 -20.51 -14.04
C SER A 77 -3.10 -21.86 -14.04
N ALA A 78 -3.73 -22.24 -15.15
CA ALA A 78 -4.19 -23.60 -15.32
C ALA A 78 -2.96 -24.50 -15.09
N PRO A 79 -3.01 -25.48 -14.17
CA PRO A 79 -1.96 -26.48 -14.11
C PRO A 79 -1.91 -27.11 -15.51
N GLY A 80 -0.78 -26.95 -16.19
CA GLY A 80 -0.54 -27.59 -17.47
C GLY A 80 -0.89 -29.07 -17.37
N GLY A 81 -1.59 -29.56 -18.39
CA GLY A 81 -2.20 -30.88 -18.40
C GLY A 81 -1.26 -31.98 -17.93
N ALA A 82 -1.79 -32.86 -17.09
CA ALA A 82 -1.27 -34.21 -17.00
C ALA A 82 -1.29 -34.80 -18.42
N PRO A 83 -0.18 -35.37 -18.93
CA PRO A 83 -0.24 -36.13 -20.16
C PRO A 83 -1.16 -37.32 -19.92
N ASN A 84 -2.32 -37.31 -20.56
CA ASN A 84 -3.26 -38.43 -20.56
C ASN A 84 -2.67 -39.53 -21.46
N GLY A 85 -1.63 -40.20 -20.98
CA GLY A 85 -1.11 -41.44 -21.54
C GLY A 85 -1.92 -42.59 -20.95
N ALA A 86 -2.88 -43.11 -21.71
CA ALA A 86 -3.54 -44.36 -21.39
C ALA A 86 -2.52 -45.51 -21.40
N ALA A 87 -2.27 -46.12 -20.23
CA ALA A 87 -1.66 -47.44 -20.13
C ALA A 87 -2.36 -48.22 -19.02
N ASN A 88 -3.35 -49.01 -19.43
CA ASN A 88 -3.87 -50.12 -18.65
C ASN A 88 -2.74 -51.14 -18.43
N GLY A 89 -2.44 -51.44 -17.17
CA GLY A 89 -1.49 -52.48 -16.79
C GLY A 89 -1.62 -52.79 -15.29
N ALA A 90 -2.47 -53.76 -14.96
CA ALA A 90 -2.67 -54.26 -13.62
C ALA A 90 -1.48 -55.10 -13.16
N SER A 91 -0.87 -54.77 -12.01
CA SER A 91 -0.16 -55.68 -11.08
C SER A 91 0.04 -54.90 -9.76
N SER A 92 -0.60 -55.19 -8.62
CA SER A 92 -0.41 -56.32 -7.68
C SER A 92 0.21 -55.82 -6.36
N ALA A 93 -0.48 -56.15 -5.27
CA ALA A 93 0.02 -56.43 -3.93
C ALA A 93 0.44 -55.28 -2.98
N ALA A 94 -0.39 -55.12 -1.95
CA ALA A 94 -0.08 -55.23 -0.52
C ALA A 94 0.99 -54.31 0.12
N GLY A 95 0.56 -53.58 1.16
CA GLY A 95 1.46 -53.01 2.15
C GLY A 95 0.81 -51.95 3.03
N SER A 96 0.06 -52.38 4.06
CA SER A 96 -0.34 -51.52 5.18
C SER A 96 0.90 -51.02 5.92
N ALA A 97 1.05 -49.70 6.05
CA ALA A 97 1.91 -49.09 7.06
C ALA A 97 1.27 -47.78 7.56
N ALA A 98 1.07 -47.74 8.87
CA ALA A 98 0.52 -46.63 9.65
C ALA A 98 1.50 -45.42 9.70
N PRO A 99 1.03 -44.22 10.11
CA PRO A 99 1.80 -42.99 9.97
C PRO A 99 2.78 -42.79 11.13
N SER A 100 4.01 -42.39 10.82
CA SER A 100 4.96 -41.86 11.81
C SER A 100 5.03 -40.33 11.69
N ALA A 101 4.81 -39.67 12.82
CA ALA A 101 4.81 -38.22 12.98
C ALA A 101 6.20 -37.61 12.69
N SER A 102 6.21 -36.45 12.03
CA SER A 102 7.33 -35.50 12.15
C SER A 102 6.79 -34.10 12.41
N THR A 103 7.12 -33.64 13.61
CA THR A 103 6.78 -32.36 14.20
C THR A 103 7.53 -31.25 13.47
N SER A 104 6.84 -30.30 12.86
CA SER A 104 7.45 -29.06 12.36
C SER A 104 7.93 -28.19 13.54
N PRO A 105 9.18 -27.72 13.58
CA PRO A 105 9.58 -26.70 14.53
C PRO A 105 9.06 -25.32 14.07
N ALA A 106 8.56 -24.54 15.03
CA ALA A 106 8.12 -23.17 14.84
C ALA A 106 9.29 -22.23 14.46
N PRO A 107 9.09 -21.22 13.59
CA PRO A 107 10.13 -20.25 13.29
C PRO A 107 10.34 -19.30 14.49
N THR A 108 11.50 -19.40 15.13
CA THR A 108 11.97 -18.44 16.13
C THR A 108 12.22 -17.09 15.48
N ARG A 109 11.57 -16.03 15.98
CA ARG A 109 11.80 -14.63 15.60
C ARG A 109 13.24 -14.25 15.95
N SER A 110 14.10 -14.03 14.95
CA SER A 110 15.40 -13.40 15.17
C SER A 110 15.20 -11.88 15.27
N THR A 111 15.25 -11.36 16.49
CA THR A 111 15.46 -9.94 16.76
C THR A 111 16.95 -9.64 16.64
N THR A 112 17.38 -9.06 15.53
CA THR A 112 18.67 -8.36 15.47
C THR A 112 18.48 -6.95 16.02
N PRO A 113 19.21 -6.52 17.07
CA PRO A 113 19.28 -5.11 17.44
C PRO A 113 20.12 -4.37 16.39
N VAL A 114 19.59 -3.27 15.86
CA VAL A 114 20.38 -2.36 15.01
C VAL A 114 21.49 -1.77 15.88
N SER A 115 22.73 -2.13 15.58
CA SER A 115 23.89 -1.59 16.28
C SER A 115 24.08 -0.14 15.86
N SER A 116 23.82 0.74 16.81
CA SER A 116 24.48 2.02 17.09
C SER A 116 25.38 2.58 15.99
N ILE A 117 24.86 3.57 15.24
CA ILE A 117 25.68 4.53 14.49
C ILE A 117 26.38 5.43 15.52
N PRO A 118 27.72 5.46 15.62
CA PRO A 118 28.43 6.41 16.46
C PRO A 118 28.69 7.69 15.66
N GLY A 119 28.21 8.83 16.18
CA GLY A 119 28.72 10.13 15.74
C GLY A 119 27.66 11.15 15.35
N LEU A 120 26.86 11.60 16.32
CA LEU A 120 26.35 12.98 16.27
C LEU A 120 26.23 13.50 17.70
N ALA A 121 27.32 14.12 18.16
CA ALA A 121 27.38 14.81 19.44
C ALA A 121 26.34 15.94 19.46
N MET A 122 25.36 15.85 20.36
CA MET A 122 24.53 16.99 20.72
C MET A 122 25.38 17.98 21.52
N THR A 123 25.81 19.05 20.88
CA THR A 123 26.34 20.21 21.60
C THR A 123 25.17 21.13 21.94
N ASN A 124 24.80 21.16 23.23
CA ASN A 124 23.96 22.21 23.79
C ASN A 124 24.76 23.53 23.75
N GLY A 125 24.49 24.37 22.77
CA GLY A 125 25.10 25.68 22.61
C GLY A 125 24.04 26.73 22.30
N ARG A 126 23.58 27.45 23.33
CA ARG A 126 22.87 28.73 23.18
C ARG A 126 23.84 29.76 22.59
N PRO A 127 23.38 30.59 21.65
CA PRO A 127 23.68 32.02 21.70
C PRO A 127 22.33 32.78 21.71
N GLY A 128 22.10 33.76 22.56
CA GLY A 128 22.94 34.94 22.71
C GLY A 128 22.30 36.06 21.87
N PHE A 129 21.62 36.98 22.56
CA PHE A 129 20.98 38.19 22.03
C PHE A 129 21.90 38.96 21.05
N GLY A 130 21.35 39.48 19.96
CA GLY A 130 22.06 40.35 19.01
C GLY A 130 21.12 41.04 18.03
N SER A 131 21.05 42.36 18.13
CA SER A 131 20.19 43.32 17.45
C SER A 131 20.59 43.67 16.00
N SER A 132 19.58 44.04 15.20
CA SER A 132 19.60 45.09 14.14
C SER A 132 20.22 44.81 12.75
N THR A 133 19.45 45.24 11.73
CA THR A 133 19.83 45.65 10.33
C THR A 133 20.23 44.51 9.35
N ASN A 134 19.87 44.47 8.06
CA ASN A 134 19.28 45.43 7.12
C ASN A 134 18.45 44.65 6.07
N LEU A 135 17.25 45.13 5.73
CA LEU A 135 16.53 44.68 4.54
C LEU A 135 17.34 45.07 3.29
N SER A 136 17.69 44.07 2.49
CA SER A 136 18.32 44.26 1.19
C SER A 136 17.38 45.01 0.24
N ALA A 137 17.90 46.12 -0.31
CA ALA A 137 17.25 47.02 -1.27
C ALA A 137 16.86 46.38 -2.62
N ALA A 138 17.06 45.07 -2.80
CA ALA A 138 16.70 44.36 -4.03
C ALA A 138 15.21 43.95 -4.11
N ALA A 139 14.46 44.00 -3.00
CA ALA A 139 13.07 43.55 -2.97
C ALA A 139 12.03 44.65 -3.34
N GLN A 140 12.44 45.92 -3.41
CA GLN A 140 11.50 47.04 -3.66
C GLN A 140 11.30 47.39 -5.14
N GLN A 141 12.06 46.81 -6.07
CA GLN A 141 12.04 47.23 -7.48
C GLN A 141 11.25 46.31 -8.42
N ARG A 142 10.41 45.41 -7.88
CA ARG A 142 9.58 44.47 -8.68
C ARG A 142 8.07 44.74 -8.64
N LEU A 143 7.64 45.85 -8.05
CA LEU A 143 6.22 46.20 -7.91
C LEU A 143 5.78 47.41 -8.75
N GLN A 144 6.53 47.78 -9.80
CA GLN A 144 6.14 48.86 -10.72
C GLN A 144 6.47 48.55 -12.20
N ARG A 145 6.28 47.31 -12.64
CA ARG A 145 6.14 46.98 -14.06
C ARG A 145 4.97 46.05 -14.27
#